data_AF-A0A0G4GS91-F1
#
_entry.id   AF-A0A0G4GS91-F1
#
_cell.length_a   1.000
_cell.length_b   1.000
_cell.length_c   1.000
_cell.angle_alpha   90.00
_cell.angle_beta   90.00
_cell.angle_gamma   90.00
#
_symmetry.space_group_name_H-M   'P 1'
#
loop_
_entity.id
_entity.type
_entity.pdbx_description
1 polymer ?
#
loop_
_entity_poly.entity_id
_entity_poly.type
_entity_poly.pdbx_seq_one_letter_code
_entity_poly.pdbx_strand_id
1 'polypeptide(L)'
;MSLSENEQLVTKFGGPFINCIGMVDKYLRQVLLPRGSGKRWEGVTKAAVLLRLLDSHTMAMDGSQSPTSLLTGTPADLLPPPVISTRGCPFGGIVRVPVQDAKDLPQLIECFNRYGVRKEMNEGYVSYLLDPGNPQFQGWDSFVFVTKDGELRQIWGYQNKEADQGPEDRKPTIERALEALGNEGLLDGLEIHTVWLQGDAPTSFATPTAAAKQAARQDKTKRITSRARRCTILLSRL
;
A
#
# COMPACT_ATOMS: atom_id res chain seq x y z
N MET A 1 25.96 8.52 31.86
CA MET A 1 24.76 7.66 32.00
C MET A 1 24.52 7.03 30.64
N SER A 2 24.45 5.70 30.55
CA SER A 2 24.06 5.02 29.31
C SER A 2 22.56 5.19 29.11
N LEU A 3 22.13 5.55 27.89
CA LEU A 3 20.72 5.53 27.52
C LEU A 3 20.15 4.12 27.68
N SER A 4 18.88 4.01 28.05
CA SER A 4 18.17 2.72 28.01
C SER A 4 18.12 2.17 26.58
N GLU A 5 17.97 0.85 26.42
CA GLU A 5 17.92 0.22 25.08
C GLU A 5 16.85 0.83 24.18
N ASN A 6 15.67 1.17 24.74
CA ASN A 6 14.61 1.85 24.00
C ASN A 6 15.00 3.25 23.55
N GLU A 7 15.67 4.03 24.40
CA GLU A 7 16.15 5.36 24.02
C GLU A 7 17.21 5.27 22.92
N GLN A 8 18.11 4.28 22.97
CA GLN A 8 19.08 4.04 21.92
C GLN A 8 18.41 3.70 20.58
N LEU A 9 17.38 2.84 20.60
CA LEU A 9 16.62 2.49 19.40
C LEU A 9 15.83 3.67 18.83
N VAL A 10 15.21 4.49 19.68
CA VAL A 10 14.49 5.70 19.26
C VAL A 10 15.47 6.73 18.70
N THR A 11 16.66 6.90 19.27
CA THR A 11 17.69 7.78 18.69
C THR A 11 18.18 7.26 17.34
N LYS A 12 18.34 5.94 17.19
CA LYS A 12 18.86 5.36 15.95
C LYS A 12 17.85 5.33 14.80
N PHE A 13 16.61 4.93 15.06
CA PHE A 13 15.60 4.70 14.02
C PHE A 13 14.41 5.67 14.08
N GLY A 14 14.35 6.52 15.09
CA GLY A 14 13.26 7.48 15.27
C GLY A 14 12.00 6.88 15.89
N GLY A 15 11.24 7.74 16.57
CA GLY A 15 9.96 7.37 17.20
C GLY A 15 8.93 6.76 16.24
N PRO A 16 8.74 7.27 15.00
CA PRO A 16 7.77 6.71 14.06
C PRO A 16 8.04 5.25 13.71
N PHE A 17 9.31 4.88 13.48
CA PHE A 17 9.72 3.51 13.21
C PHE A 17 9.33 2.59 14.37
N ILE A 18 9.76 2.94 15.59
CA ILE A 18 9.53 2.13 16.80
C ILE A 18 8.02 1.99 17.10
N ASN A 19 7.25 3.07 16.95
CA ASN A 19 5.81 3.03 17.16
C ASN A 19 5.07 2.16 16.13
N CYS A 20 5.61 2.05 14.91
CA CYS A 20 4.94 1.32 13.83
C CYS A 20 5.33 -0.16 13.77
N ILE A 21 6.44 -0.61 14.37
CA ILE A 21 6.79 -2.04 14.34
C ILE A 21 5.70 -2.91 14.99
N GLY A 22 5.07 -2.43 16.08
CA GLY A 22 3.95 -3.12 16.73
C GLY A 22 2.67 -3.17 15.89
N MET A 23 2.55 -2.31 14.87
CA MET A 23 1.43 -2.35 13.94
C MET A 23 1.49 -3.55 12.99
N VAL A 24 2.68 -4.13 12.76
CA VAL A 24 2.83 -5.36 11.98
C VAL A 24 2.03 -6.49 12.64
N ASP A 25 2.23 -6.75 13.93
CA ASP A 25 1.47 -7.76 14.69
C ASP A 25 -0.03 -7.47 14.65
N LYS A 26 -0.42 -6.20 14.86
CA LYS A 26 -1.84 -5.79 14.80
C LYS A 26 -2.48 -6.09 13.44
N TYR A 27 -1.78 -5.84 12.34
CA TYR A 27 -2.27 -6.14 11.01
C TYR A 27 -2.32 -7.64 10.74
N LEU A 28 -1.30 -8.40 11.15
CA LEU A 28 -1.27 -9.86 11.02
C LEU A 28 -2.39 -10.56 11.81
N ARG A 29 -2.76 -10.04 12.98
CA ARG A 29 -3.89 -10.59 13.77
C ARG A 29 -5.21 -10.58 13.02
N GLN A 30 -5.36 -9.78 11.96
CA GLN A 30 -6.56 -9.83 11.12
C GLN A 30 -6.70 -11.16 10.37
N VAL A 31 -5.65 -11.99 10.29
CA VAL A 31 -5.73 -13.36 9.77
C VAL A 31 -6.71 -14.24 10.55
N LEU A 32 -6.99 -13.87 11.81
CA LEU A 32 -7.92 -14.56 12.69
C LEU A 32 -9.39 -14.19 12.41
N LEU A 33 -9.66 -13.19 11.56
CA LEU A 33 -11.01 -12.84 11.15
C LEU A 33 -11.62 -13.94 10.26
N PRO A 34 -12.97 -14.04 10.22
CA PRO A 34 -13.65 -14.99 9.35
C PRO A 34 -13.19 -14.87 7.89
N ARG A 35 -13.07 -16.03 7.22
CA ARG A 35 -12.78 -16.09 5.78
C ARG A 35 -13.85 -15.36 4.97
N GLY A 36 -13.43 -14.69 3.90
CA GLY A 36 -14.33 -13.90 3.05
C GLY A 36 -14.65 -12.50 3.58
N SER A 37 -14.13 -12.10 4.75
CA SER A 37 -14.33 -10.74 5.29
C SER A 37 -13.60 -9.64 4.53
N GLY A 38 -12.70 -9.98 3.58
CA GLY A 38 -11.81 -9.05 2.86
C GLY A 38 -10.72 -8.43 3.76
N LYS A 39 -11.08 -8.05 4.98
CA LYS A 39 -10.22 -7.50 6.03
C LYS A 39 -9.09 -8.42 6.44
N ARG A 40 -9.33 -9.74 6.44
CA ARG A 40 -8.27 -10.72 6.68
C ARG A 40 -7.08 -10.51 5.74
N TRP A 41 -7.33 -10.42 4.43
CA TRP A 41 -6.27 -10.26 3.45
C TRP A 41 -5.70 -8.84 3.45
N GLU A 42 -6.55 -7.81 3.62
CA GLU A 42 -6.10 -6.43 3.79
C GLU A 42 -5.10 -6.27 4.95
N GLY A 43 -5.31 -6.96 6.07
CA GLY A 43 -4.37 -6.96 7.18
C GLY A 43 -3.04 -7.61 6.82
N VAL A 44 -3.06 -8.77 6.17
CA VAL A 44 -1.83 -9.46 5.74
C VAL A 44 -1.03 -8.59 4.76
N THR A 45 -1.70 -7.97 3.78
CA THR A 45 -1.03 -7.11 2.80
C THR A 45 -0.50 -5.82 3.43
N LYS A 46 -1.27 -5.17 4.32
CA LYS A 46 -0.79 -3.99 5.07
C LYS A 46 0.43 -4.32 5.93
N ALA A 47 0.46 -5.50 6.56
CA ALA A 47 1.63 -5.97 7.29
C ALA A 47 2.86 -6.14 6.37
N ALA A 48 2.69 -6.77 5.20
CA ALA A 48 3.76 -6.96 4.23
C ALA A 48 4.29 -5.63 3.67
N VAL A 49 3.40 -4.69 3.32
CA VAL A 49 3.79 -3.34 2.91
C VAL A 49 4.57 -2.64 4.02
N LEU A 50 4.06 -2.66 5.25
CA LEU A 50 4.73 -2.01 6.37
C LEU A 50 6.12 -2.61 6.65
N LEU A 51 6.26 -3.93 6.62
CA LEU A 51 7.57 -4.59 6.75
C LEU A 51 8.55 -4.11 5.69
N ARG A 52 8.12 -4.00 4.43
CA ARG A 52 8.98 -3.47 3.35
C ARG A 52 9.41 -2.02 3.60
N LEU A 53 8.54 -1.18 4.14
CA LEU A 53 8.88 0.20 4.48
C LEU A 53 9.85 0.28 5.66
N LEU A 54 9.70 -0.59 6.66
CA LEU A 54 10.62 -0.69 7.81
C LEU A 54 12.01 -1.23 7.38
N ASP A 55 12.06 -2.22 6.49
CA ASP A 55 13.31 -2.67 5.87
C ASP A 55 13.99 -1.51 5.14
N SER A 56 13.22 -0.76 4.34
CA SER A 56 13.73 0.39 3.58
C SER A 56 14.25 1.51 4.49
N HIS A 57 13.57 1.77 5.60
CA HIS A 57 14.03 2.70 6.63
C HIS A 57 15.34 2.23 7.25
N THR A 58 15.43 0.95 7.61
CA THR A 58 16.64 0.37 8.23
C THR A 58 17.85 0.51 7.31
N MET A 59 17.69 0.19 6.01
CA MET A 59 18.75 0.41 5.02
C MET A 59 19.19 1.87 4.93
N ALA A 60 18.23 2.80 4.94
CA ALA A 60 18.53 4.23 4.86
C ALA A 60 19.31 4.73 6.09
N MET A 61 18.96 4.26 7.30
CA MET A 61 19.62 4.66 8.54
C MET A 61 20.98 3.97 8.75
N ASP A 62 21.12 2.72 8.34
CA ASP A 62 22.37 1.97 8.46
C ASP A 62 23.34 2.20 7.30
N GLY A 63 22.92 2.90 6.24
CA GLY A 63 23.72 3.17 5.03
C GLY A 63 24.04 1.92 4.21
N SER A 64 23.32 0.82 4.42
CA SER A 64 23.58 -0.45 3.75
C SER A 64 23.12 -0.41 2.29
N GLN A 65 23.93 -0.96 1.37
CA GLN A 65 23.57 -1.06 -0.05
C GLN A 65 22.79 -2.34 -0.39
N SER A 66 22.60 -3.22 0.58
CA SER A 66 21.88 -4.48 0.44
C SER A 66 20.69 -4.46 1.39
N PRO A 67 19.53 -5.03 1.04
CA PRO A 67 18.40 -5.14 1.94
C PRO A 67 18.85 -5.67 3.30
N THR A 68 18.73 -4.84 4.34
CA THR A 68 18.73 -5.30 5.74
C THR A 68 17.38 -5.99 5.95
N SER A 69 17.12 -7.04 5.17
CA SER A 69 15.80 -7.61 5.05
C SER A 69 15.48 -8.26 6.39
N LEU A 70 14.50 -7.72 7.11
CA LEU A 70 13.94 -8.35 8.32
C LEU A 70 13.44 -9.78 8.01
N LEU A 71 13.20 -10.06 6.73
CA LEU A 71 12.84 -11.38 6.20
C LEU A 71 13.87 -11.84 5.16
N THR A 72 14.45 -13.03 5.31
CA THR A 72 15.37 -13.61 4.32
C THR A 72 14.76 -14.83 3.63
N GLY A 73 15.11 -15.07 2.36
CA GLY A 73 14.66 -16.24 1.59
C GLY A 73 13.26 -16.06 0.99
N THR A 74 12.54 -17.17 0.80
CA THR A 74 11.18 -17.19 0.19
C THR A 74 10.19 -16.18 0.77
N PRO A 75 10.16 -15.89 2.10
CA PRO A 75 9.29 -14.84 2.64
C PRO A 75 9.55 -13.43 2.09
N ALA A 76 10.79 -13.12 1.68
CA ALA A 76 11.15 -11.82 1.11
C ALA A 76 10.60 -11.64 -0.31
N ASP A 77 10.47 -12.74 -1.06
CA ASP A 77 9.87 -12.77 -2.40
C ASP A 77 8.35 -12.51 -2.35
N LEU A 78 7.75 -12.74 -1.18
CA LEU A 78 6.31 -12.56 -0.95
C LEU A 78 5.96 -11.13 -0.50
N LEU A 79 6.96 -10.29 -0.26
CA LEU A 79 6.75 -8.89 0.07
C LEU A 79 6.47 -8.08 -1.20
N PRO A 80 5.64 -7.02 -1.11
CA PRO A 80 5.43 -6.09 -2.22
C PRO A 80 6.75 -5.49 -2.71
N PRO A 81 6.82 -5.00 -3.96
CA PRO A 81 8.03 -4.44 -4.52
C PRO A 81 8.52 -3.25 -3.69
N PRO A 82 9.84 -2.98 -3.67
CA PRO A 82 10.35 -1.79 -3.03
C PRO A 82 9.82 -0.54 -3.73
N VAL A 83 9.45 0.44 -2.92
CA VAL A 83 8.88 1.73 -3.37
C VAL A 83 9.96 2.62 -4.00
N ILE A 84 11.24 2.46 -3.62
CA ILE A 84 12.41 3.15 -4.22
C ILE A 84 13.55 2.14 -4.43
N SER A 85 14.29 2.25 -5.54
CA SER A 85 15.16 1.19 -6.06
C SER A 85 16.62 1.19 -5.60
N THR A 86 17.17 2.21 -4.93
CA THR A 86 18.65 2.34 -4.88
C THR A 86 19.33 2.71 -3.54
N ARG A 87 18.66 3.28 -2.53
CA ARG A 87 19.37 3.72 -1.28
C ARG A 87 18.59 3.53 0.03
N GLY A 88 17.57 2.69 0.03
CA GLY A 88 16.57 2.71 1.11
C GLY A 88 15.75 4.01 1.08
N CYS A 89 14.69 4.04 1.87
CA CYS A 89 13.77 5.17 1.97
C CYS A 89 13.33 5.28 3.43
N PRO A 90 13.73 6.33 4.15
CA PRO A 90 13.23 6.62 5.49
C PRO A 90 11.70 6.52 5.54
N PHE A 91 11.20 5.83 6.55
CA PHE A 91 9.77 5.73 6.85
C PHE A 91 9.32 6.81 7.85
N GLY A 92 8.39 7.66 7.43
CA GLY A 92 7.82 8.76 8.24
C GLY A 92 6.65 8.36 9.14
N GLY A 93 6.21 7.10 9.07
CA GLY A 93 5.14 6.55 9.90
C GLY A 93 3.83 6.30 9.14
N ILE A 94 2.82 5.92 9.92
CA ILE A 94 1.46 5.68 9.40
C ILE A 94 0.64 6.96 9.55
N VAL A 95 0.12 7.46 8.44
CA VAL A 95 -0.81 8.60 8.40
C VAL A 95 -2.23 8.04 8.26
N ARG A 96 -3.05 8.28 9.27
CA ARG A 96 -4.47 7.89 9.25
C ARG A 96 -5.31 9.12 8.94
N VAL A 97 -6.03 9.07 7.84
CA VAL A 97 -6.91 10.17 7.43
C VAL A 97 -8.34 9.80 7.79
N PRO A 98 -9.01 10.55 8.69
CA PRO A 98 -10.41 10.28 9.03
C PRO A 98 -11.32 10.33 7.81
N VAL A 99 -12.38 9.51 7.80
CA VAL A 99 -13.32 9.38 6.67
C VAL A 99 -13.92 10.74 6.26
N GLN A 100 -14.19 11.59 7.24
CA GLN A 100 -14.81 12.89 7.01
C GLN A 100 -13.87 13.90 6.34
N ASP A 101 -12.56 13.69 6.41
CA ASP A 101 -11.55 14.66 5.98
C ASP A 101 -11.11 14.44 4.53
N ALA A 102 -11.23 13.21 4.00
CA ALA A 102 -10.93 12.90 2.61
C ALA A 102 -11.96 11.94 2.01
N LYS A 103 -12.64 12.39 0.93
CA LYS A 103 -13.63 11.59 0.19
C LYS A 103 -13.08 11.05 -1.14
N ASP A 104 -12.07 11.72 -1.67
CA ASP A 104 -11.42 11.41 -2.95
C ASP A 104 -9.91 11.66 -2.87
N LEU A 105 -9.19 11.13 -3.86
CA LEU A 105 -7.74 11.16 -3.89
C LEU A 105 -7.16 12.59 -3.86
N PRO A 106 -7.72 13.61 -4.54
CA PRO A 106 -7.29 15.00 -4.35
C PRO A 106 -7.38 15.48 -2.90
N GLN A 107 -8.51 15.27 -2.21
CA GLN A 107 -8.65 15.64 -0.79
C GLN A 107 -7.69 14.86 0.11
N LEU A 108 -7.41 13.59 -0.21
CA LEU A 108 -6.44 12.79 0.52
C LEU A 108 -5.02 13.37 0.40
N ILE A 109 -4.64 13.80 -0.81
CA ILE A 109 -3.36 14.47 -1.06
C ILE A 109 -3.31 15.81 -0.32
N GLU A 110 -4.37 16.61 -0.36
CA GLU A 110 -4.46 17.87 0.38
C GLU A 110 -4.29 17.65 1.89
N CYS A 111 -5.00 16.68 2.46
CA CYS A 111 -4.90 16.34 3.88
C CYS A 111 -3.49 15.86 4.25
N PHE A 112 -2.89 15.02 3.41
CA PHE A 112 -1.53 14.55 3.62
C PHE A 112 -0.51 15.70 3.57
N ASN A 113 -0.59 16.58 2.58
CA ASN A 113 0.31 17.72 2.45
C ASN A 113 0.17 18.69 3.63
N ARG A 114 -1.04 18.82 4.18
CA ARG A 114 -1.31 19.70 5.32
C ARG A 114 -0.85 19.13 6.67
N TYR A 115 -1.05 17.84 6.91
CA TYR A 115 -0.90 17.24 8.25
C TYR A 115 0.02 16.02 8.32
N GLY A 116 0.25 15.35 7.19
CA GLY A 116 0.99 14.09 7.13
C GLY A 116 2.50 14.26 6.94
N VAL A 117 2.93 15.30 6.21
CA VAL A 117 4.36 15.53 5.93
C VAL A 117 5.10 15.97 7.20
N ARG A 118 6.09 15.18 7.60
CA ARG A 118 6.95 15.47 8.75
C ARG A 118 8.08 16.41 8.33
N LYS A 119 8.00 17.66 8.81
CA LYS A 119 8.96 18.72 8.45
C LYS A 119 10.39 18.38 8.83
N GLU A 120 10.56 17.60 9.90
CA GLU A 120 11.85 17.14 10.40
C GLU A 120 12.51 16.05 9.53
N MET A 121 11.80 15.50 8.55
CA MET A 121 12.32 14.50 7.60
C MET A 121 12.33 15.03 6.15
N ASN A 122 12.33 16.35 5.96
CA ASN A 122 12.16 16.99 4.65
C ASN A 122 13.37 16.93 3.71
N GLU A 123 14.43 16.18 4.02
CA GLU A 123 15.58 16.03 3.10
C GLU A 123 15.57 14.65 2.44
N GLY A 124 15.65 14.64 1.11
CA GLY A 124 15.63 13.40 0.33
C GLY A 124 14.25 12.75 0.28
N TYR A 125 14.24 11.44 0.05
CA TYR A 125 12.99 10.68 -0.07
C TYR A 125 12.48 10.21 1.28
N VAL A 126 11.17 10.29 1.52
CA VAL A 126 10.51 9.72 2.70
C VAL A 126 9.22 9.03 2.29
N SER A 127 8.98 7.85 2.84
CA SER A 127 7.78 7.06 2.60
C SER A 127 6.82 7.10 3.79
N TYR A 128 5.53 7.09 3.51
CA TYR A 128 4.45 7.11 4.49
C TYR A 128 3.41 6.06 4.12
N LEU A 129 2.95 5.28 5.10
CA LEU A 129 1.82 4.37 4.90
C LEU A 129 0.54 5.13 5.21
N LEU A 130 -0.34 5.25 4.24
CA LEU A 130 -1.61 5.95 4.38
C LEU A 130 -2.76 4.96 4.49
N ASP A 131 -3.55 5.14 5.54
CA ASP A 131 -4.81 4.42 5.76
C ASP A 131 -5.97 5.42 5.60
N PRO A 132 -6.64 5.46 4.43
CA PRO A 132 -7.84 6.24 4.26
C PRO A 132 -8.92 5.57 5.11
N GLY A 133 -9.45 6.25 6.13
CA GLY A 133 -10.41 5.62 7.05
C GLY A 133 -11.65 5.02 6.37
N ASN A 134 -11.88 5.34 5.10
CA ASN A 134 -12.90 4.75 4.25
C ASN A 134 -12.44 3.38 3.68
N PRO A 135 -13.10 2.27 4.03
CA PRO A 135 -12.71 0.93 3.60
C PRO A 135 -12.92 0.62 2.11
N GLN A 136 -13.51 1.51 1.32
CA GLN A 136 -13.63 1.37 -0.14
C GLN A 136 -13.23 2.67 -0.85
N PHE A 137 -12.12 3.25 -0.45
CA PHE A 137 -11.68 4.56 -0.93
C PHE A 137 -11.30 4.52 -2.42
N GLN A 138 -12.25 4.89 -3.29
CA GLN A 138 -12.09 4.93 -4.75
C GLN A 138 -11.50 3.65 -5.37
N GLY A 139 -11.75 2.49 -4.74
CA GLY A 139 -11.26 1.19 -5.18
C GLY A 139 -9.90 0.77 -4.61
N TRP A 140 -9.22 1.63 -3.86
CA TRP A 140 -8.02 1.29 -3.10
C TRP A 140 -8.33 0.97 -1.64
N ASP A 141 -7.48 0.14 -1.03
CA ASP A 141 -7.56 -0.26 0.39
C ASP A 141 -6.50 0.42 1.27
N SER A 142 -5.39 0.85 0.66
CA SER A 142 -4.30 1.58 1.33
C SER A 142 -3.39 2.25 0.31
N PHE A 143 -2.60 3.23 0.77
CA PHE A 143 -1.61 3.89 -0.08
C PHE A 143 -0.23 3.91 0.58
N VAL A 144 0.82 3.97 -0.22
CA VAL A 144 2.11 4.50 0.22
C VAL A 144 2.37 5.80 -0.52
N PHE A 145 2.59 6.88 0.22
CA PHE A 145 2.99 8.16 -0.34
C PHE A 145 4.48 8.35 -0.14
N VAL A 146 5.14 8.88 -1.17
CA VAL A 146 6.58 9.17 -1.14
C VAL A 146 6.79 10.64 -1.41
N THR A 147 7.38 11.32 -0.46
CA THR A 147 7.84 12.69 -0.65
C THR A 147 9.29 12.70 -1.07
N LYS A 148 9.69 13.71 -1.84
CA LYS A 148 11.09 14.10 -2.03
C LYS A 148 11.22 15.55 -1.63
N ASP A 149 12.13 15.83 -0.71
CA ASP A 149 12.39 17.18 -0.21
C ASP A 149 11.13 17.86 0.34
N GLY A 150 10.26 17.08 1.01
CA GLY A 150 8.97 17.53 1.56
C GLY A 150 7.81 17.61 0.55
N GLU A 151 8.06 17.45 -0.75
CA GLU A 151 7.02 17.48 -1.79
C GLU A 151 6.59 16.07 -2.19
N LEU A 152 5.28 15.82 -2.32
CA LEU A 152 4.78 14.53 -2.79
C LEU A 152 5.23 14.25 -4.23
N ARG A 153 5.91 13.13 -4.45
CA ARG A 153 6.44 12.72 -5.77
C ARG A 153 5.89 11.40 -6.26
N GLN A 154 5.56 10.47 -5.35
CA GLN A 154 5.01 9.18 -5.76
C GLN A 154 3.83 8.76 -4.89
N ILE A 155 2.86 8.13 -5.52
CA ILE A 155 1.74 7.45 -4.87
C ILE A 155 1.73 6.01 -5.31
N TRP A 156 1.69 5.09 -4.36
CA TRP A 156 1.49 3.67 -4.58
C TRP A 156 0.14 3.29 -4.00
N GLY A 157 -0.88 3.19 -4.84
CA GLY A 157 -2.22 2.77 -4.45
C GLY A 157 -2.34 1.25 -4.47
N TYR A 158 -2.61 0.65 -3.33
CA TYR A 158 -2.77 -0.79 -3.17
C TYR A 158 -4.25 -1.17 -3.12
N GLN A 159 -4.60 -2.18 -3.91
CA GLN A 159 -5.84 -2.92 -3.74
C GLN A 159 -5.52 -4.37 -3.39
N ASN A 160 -6.18 -4.84 -2.35
CA ASN A 160 -5.95 -6.09 -1.66
C ASN A 160 -7.21 -6.95 -1.77
N LYS A 161 -7.14 -8.10 -2.44
CA LYS A 161 -8.29 -9.01 -2.54
C LYS A 161 -7.93 -10.47 -2.25
N GLU A 162 -8.77 -11.10 -1.43
CA GLU A 162 -8.86 -12.56 -1.32
C GLU A 162 -9.82 -13.05 -2.42
N ALA A 163 -9.31 -13.19 -3.64
CA ALA A 163 -10.10 -13.54 -4.81
C ALA A 163 -9.27 -14.35 -5.80
N ASP A 164 -9.93 -15.11 -6.67
CA ASP A 164 -9.34 -15.84 -7.78
C ASP A 164 -9.28 -14.98 -9.06
N GLN A 165 -10.15 -13.98 -9.13
CA GLN A 165 -10.20 -13.02 -10.23
C GLN A 165 -9.41 -11.75 -9.94
N GLY A 166 -8.81 -11.22 -11.01
CA GLY A 166 -8.11 -9.95 -11.00
C GLY A 166 -9.02 -8.75 -10.73
N PRO A 167 -8.46 -7.54 -10.66
CA PRO A 167 -9.12 -6.33 -10.14
C PRO A 167 -10.10 -5.65 -11.14
N GLU A 168 -10.60 -6.39 -12.13
CA GLU A 168 -11.35 -5.82 -13.27
C GLU A 168 -12.57 -5.00 -12.84
N ASP A 169 -13.22 -5.39 -11.75
CA ASP A 169 -14.39 -4.70 -11.19
C ASP A 169 -14.08 -3.32 -10.58
N ARG A 170 -12.83 -3.10 -10.14
CA ARG A 170 -12.40 -1.86 -9.48
C ARG A 170 -11.64 -0.92 -10.41
N LYS A 171 -11.03 -1.43 -11.49
CA LYS A 171 -10.30 -0.63 -12.48
C LYS A 171 -11.06 0.62 -12.94
N PRO A 172 -12.36 0.56 -13.32
CA PRO A 172 -13.06 1.75 -13.78
C PRO A 172 -13.24 2.83 -12.69
N THR A 173 -13.22 2.45 -11.42
CA THR A 173 -13.31 3.42 -10.30
C THR A 173 -11.96 4.09 -10.07
N ILE A 174 -10.88 3.32 -10.11
CA ILE A 174 -9.52 3.82 -10.00
C ILE A 174 -9.18 4.74 -11.18
N GLU A 175 -9.51 4.34 -12.40
CA GLU A 175 -9.27 5.14 -13.61
C GLU A 175 -9.97 6.51 -13.54
N ARG A 176 -11.22 6.55 -13.05
CA ARG A 176 -11.95 7.81 -12.82
C ARG A 176 -11.30 8.69 -11.76
N ALA A 177 -10.75 8.09 -10.70
CA ALA A 177 -10.05 8.86 -9.67
C ALA A 177 -8.73 9.45 -10.19
N LEU A 178 -8.01 8.72 -11.04
CA LEU A 178 -6.80 9.21 -11.70
C LEU A 178 -7.11 10.32 -12.73
N GLU A 179 -8.22 10.20 -13.45
CA GLU A 179 -8.69 11.25 -14.36
C GLU A 179 -9.04 12.54 -13.60
N ALA A 180 -9.71 12.43 -12.44
CA ALA A 180 -10.01 13.57 -11.59
C ALA A 180 -8.74 14.32 -11.14
N LEU A 181 -7.68 13.59 -10.72
CA LEU A 181 -6.39 14.21 -10.41
C LEU A 181 -5.77 14.95 -11.60
N GLY A 182 -5.87 14.37 -12.80
CA GLY A 182 -5.38 15.00 -14.03
C GLY A 182 -6.11 16.30 -14.33
N ASN A 183 -7.44 16.31 -14.16
CA ASN A 183 -8.26 17.51 -14.38
C ASN A 183 -7.96 18.63 -13.38
N GLU A 184 -7.49 18.29 -12.18
CA GLU A 184 -7.05 19.26 -11.17
C GLU A 184 -5.59 19.72 -11.35
N GLY A 185 -4.87 19.21 -12.35
CA GLY A 185 -3.47 19.55 -12.59
C GLY A 185 -2.51 18.97 -11.54
N LEU A 186 -2.94 17.97 -10.76
CA LEU A 186 -2.15 17.37 -9.67
C LEU A 186 -1.21 16.25 -10.13
N LEU A 187 -1.22 15.90 -11.43
CA LEU A 187 -0.35 14.86 -11.99
C LEU A 187 1.05 15.37 -12.38
N ASP A 188 1.25 16.69 -12.45
CA ASP A 188 2.50 17.26 -12.91
C ASP A 188 3.65 16.94 -11.95
N GLY A 189 4.57 16.08 -12.38
CA GLY A 189 5.69 15.62 -11.57
C GLY A 189 5.33 14.59 -10.48
N LEU A 190 4.10 14.05 -10.51
CA LEU A 190 3.61 13.03 -9.59
C LEU A 190 3.53 11.66 -10.30
N GLU A 191 4.29 10.68 -9.81
CA GLU A 191 4.26 9.30 -10.31
C GLU A 191 3.23 8.48 -9.54
N ILE A 192 2.28 7.85 -10.23
CA ILE A 192 1.26 7.02 -9.59
C ILE A 192 1.38 5.57 -10.05
N HIS A 193 1.51 4.67 -9.08
CA HIS A 193 1.59 3.23 -9.23
C HIS A 193 0.34 2.60 -8.63
N THR A 194 -0.35 1.77 -9.41
CA THR A 194 -1.44 0.93 -8.90
C THR A 194 -0.93 -0.50 -8.73
N VAL A 195 -0.98 -1.00 -7.50
CA VAL A 195 -0.51 -2.33 -7.12
C VAL A 195 -1.69 -3.20 -6.73
N TRP A 196 -1.70 -4.41 -7.27
CA TRP A 196 -2.72 -5.41 -6.99
C TRP A 196 -2.09 -6.54 -6.18
N LEU A 197 -2.60 -6.78 -4.97
CA LEU A 197 -2.17 -7.86 -4.10
C LEU A 197 -3.31 -8.86 -3.94
N GLN A 198 -3.13 -10.03 -4.52
CA GLN A 198 -4.13 -11.09 -4.57
C GLN A 198 -3.71 -12.23 -3.66
N GLY A 199 -4.62 -12.68 -2.79
CA GLY A 199 -4.46 -13.88 -1.96
C GLY A 199 -5.27 -15.03 -2.52
N ASP A 200 -4.89 -16.26 -2.16
CA ASP A 200 -5.62 -17.45 -2.59
C ASP A 200 -7.08 -17.39 -2.13
N ALA A 201 -8.01 -17.41 -3.10
CA ALA A 201 -9.42 -17.54 -2.81
C ALA A 201 -9.66 -18.82 -1.99
N PRO A 202 -10.62 -18.85 -1.05
CA PRO A 202 -11.05 -20.10 -0.47
C PRO A 202 -11.51 -21.04 -1.59
N THR A 203 -10.81 -22.17 -1.76
CA THR A 203 -11.23 -23.27 -2.61
C THR A 203 -12.61 -23.73 -2.15
N SER A 204 -13.62 -23.29 -2.91
CA SER A 204 -15.05 -23.61 -2.80
C SER A 204 -15.51 -24.21 -1.48
N PHE A 205 -16.18 -23.40 -0.65
CA PHE A 205 -17.32 -23.96 0.07
C PHE A 205 -18.37 -24.27 -0.99
N ALA A 206 -18.61 -25.55 -1.22
CA ALA A 206 -19.73 -26.02 -2.03
C ALA A 206 -21.02 -25.39 -1.48
N THR A 207 -21.44 -24.30 -2.12
CA THR A 207 -22.81 -23.81 -2.11
C THR A 207 -23.30 -23.98 -3.56
N PRO A 208 -24.51 -24.50 -3.81
CA PRO A 208 -24.89 -25.04 -5.12
C PRO A 208 -24.63 -24.08 -6.29
N THR A 209 -24.06 -24.65 -7.34
CA THR A 209 -23.41 -24.04 -8.51
C THR A 209 -24.20 -22.95 -9.24
N ALA A 210 -23.45 -21.97 -9.72
CA ALA A 210 -23.82 -20.94 -10.70
C ALA A 210 -24.13 -21.46 -12.12
N ALA A 211 -24.67 -22.68 -12.25
CA ALA A 211 -25.42 -23.09 -13.45
C ALA A 211 -26.63 -22.16 -13.68
N ALA A 212 -27.06 -21.41 -12.66
CA ALA A 212 -28.17 -20.47 -12.70
C ALA A 212 -27.85 -19.06 -13.27
N LYS A 213 -26.59 -18.70 -13.54
CA LYS A 213 -26.24 -17.36 -14.07
C LYS A 213 -25.60 -17.36 -15.46
N GLN A 214 -25.33 -18.53 -16.01
CA GLN A 214 -24.76 -18.72 -17.35
C GLN A 214 -25.78 -18.55 -18.50
N ALA A 215 -26.98 -18.02 -18.23
CA ALA A 215 -28.03 -17.81 -19.25
C ALA A 215 -28.22 -16.35 -19.70
N ALA A 216 -27.44 -15.38 -19.19
CA ALA A 216 -27.64 -13.97 -19.53
C ALA A 216 -26.39 -13.27 -20.07
N ARG A 217 -26.27 -13.35 -21.40
CA ARG A 217 -25.74 -12.34 -22.31
C ARG A 217 -24.23 -12.33 -22.62
N GLN A 218 -23.99 -13.02 -23.72
CA GLN A 218 -22.98 -12.84 -24.76
C GLN A 218 -22.50 -11.39 -25.01
N ASP A 219 -21.17 -11.32 -25.19
CA ASP A 219 -20.43 -10.76 -26.34
C ASP A 219 -20.54 -9.25 -26.66
N LYS A 220 -19.42 -8.53 -26.45
CA LYS A 220 -18.72 -7.83 -27.55
C LYS A 220 -17.40 -7.19 -27.11
N THR A 221 -16.35 -7.63 -27.78
CA THR A 221 -14.98 -7.08 -27.84
C THR A 221 -14.96 -5.63 -28.36
N LYS A 222 -14.10 -4.76 -27.80
CA LYS A 222 -13.26 -3.81 -28.57
C LYS A 222 -12.13 -3.21 -27.73
N ARG A 223 -10.94 -3.19 -28.33
CA ARG A 223 -9.65 -2.66 -27.82
C ARG A 223 -9.62 -1.13 -27.83
N ILE A 224 -9.04 -0.53 -26.80
CA ILE A 224 -8.33 0.76 -26.86
C ILE A 224 -7.07 0.64 -26.00
N THR A 225 -5.92 1.03 -26.55
CA THR A 225 -4.59 1.02 -25.93
C THR A 225 -4.24 2.40 -25.36
N SER A 226 -3.90 2.47 -24.08
CA SER A 226 -3.11 3.54 -23.48
C SER A 226 -2.04 2.94 -22.56
N ARG A 227 -0.81 3.47 -22.63
CA ARG A 227 0.36 2.99 -21.91
C ARG A 227 0.36 3.54 -20.48
N ALA A 228 -0.21 2.78 -19.54
CA ALA A 228 0.20 2.81 -18.14
C ALA A 228 1.29 1.75 -17.95
N ARG A 229 2.42 2.09 -17.31
CA ARG A 229 3.41 1.08 -16.90
C ARG A 229 2.80 0.23 -15.79
N ARG A 230 2.29 -0.93 -16.18
CA ARG A 230 1.67 -1.93 -15.30
C ARG A 230 2.76 -2.70 -14.56
N CYS A 231 2.65 -2.76 -13.24
CA CYS A 231 3.31 -3.78 -12.44
C CYS A 231 2.20 -4.66 -11.84
N THR A 232 1.93 -5.81 -12.48
CA THR A 232 1.05 -6.84 -11.91
C THR A 232 1.95 -7.82 -11.19
N ILE A 233 1.84 -7.93 -9.86
CA ILE A 233 2.59 -8.90 -9.07
C ILE A 233 1.59 -9.88 -8.49
N LEU A 234 1.69 -11.13 -8.92
CA LEU A 234 0.89 -12.24 -8.42
C LEU A 234 1.62 -12.81 -7.19
N LEU A 235 1.20 -12.43 -5.98
CA LEU A 235 1.63 -13.10 -4.76
C LEU A 235 0.88 -14.43 -4.65
N SER A 236 1.24 -15.38 -5.51
CA SER A 236 0.69 -16.72 -5.45
C SER A 236 1.52 -17.56 -4.49
N ARG A 237 0.84 -18.12 -3.48
CA ARG A 237 1.31 -19.02 -2.41
C ARG A 237 1.80 -18.34 -1.11
N LEU A 238 0.83 -18.06 -0.24
CA LEU A 238 0.95 -18.10 1.22
C LEU A 238 -0.08 -19.08 1.79
#